data_AF-A0A534SBH2-F1
#
_entry.id   AF-A0A534SBH2-F1
#
_cell.length_a   1.000
_cell.length_b   1.000
_cell.length_c   1.000
_cell.angle_alpha   90.00
_cell.angle_beta   90.00
_cell.angle_gamma   90.00
#
_symmetry.space_group_name_H-M   'P 1'
#
loop_
_entity.id
_entity.type
_entity.pdbx_description
1 polymer ?
#
loop_
_entity_poly.entity_id
_entity_poly.type
_entity_poly.pdbx_seq_one_letter_code
_entity_poly.pdbx_strand_id
1 'polypeptide(L)'
;MDRGVDARCFGAEDRRRDRGGARPGGRACCGRSGNVSTCGVPFRGAGRPRTLLLFALGIGLVVRLARVARDPLVHPDGPAYLDLATALARGELMPVLGGYFSPLYPAAVSIVAATGLGLELAGRLTAVLAGVALLPLVYSVARRLLGESAAGATVLVAAVQPALVKSSAQVLPETLAGTLLAGWLLVLRTERDGRPATAGMLAGATYLARPEGVMLVPLGLWRFRRRPRGALLYLAAALLVMAPALVAL
;
A
#
# COMPACT_ATOMS: atom_id res chain seq x y z
N MET A 1 -0.62 46.95 51.10
CA MET A 1 -0.55 45.96 50.01
C MET A 1 -0.80 44.60 50.65
N ASP A 2 -2.00 44.36 51.16
CA ASP A 2 -3.28 44.04 50.48
C ASP A 2 -3.42 42.53 50.17
N ARG A 3 -4.17 41.87 51.08
CA ARG A 3 -5.06 40.68 51.03
C ARG A 3 -4.56 39.37 50.38
N GLY A 4 -4.77 38.17 50.94
CA GLY A 4 -5.70 37.73 51.97
C GLY A 4 -6.94 37.02 51.38
N VAL A 5 -7.10 35.76 51.80
CA VAL A 5 -8.37 35.08 52.16
C VAL A 5 -9.05 34.14 51.14
N ASP A 6 -9.16 32.88 51.59
CA ASP A 6 -10.06 31.81 51.17
C ASP A 6 -11.55 32.19 51.16
N ALA A 7 -12.32 31.66 50.21
CA ALA A 7 -13.78 31.51 50.33
C ALA A 7 -14.21 30.26 49.55
N ARG A 8 -14.45 29.13 50.21
CA ARG A 8 -15.73 28.69 50.82
C ARG A 8 -16.88 28.55 49.83
N CYS A 9 -17.36 27.31 49.75
CA CYS A 9 -18.69 26.93 49.29
C CYS A 9 -19.78 27.73 50.01
N PHE A 10 -20.76 28.21 49.26
CA PHE A 10 -22.06 28.62 49.79
C PHE A 10 -23.13 28.19 48.79
N GLY A 11 -24.01 27.29 49.22
CA GLY A 11 -25.28 27.03 48.54
C GLY A 11 -26.35 27.97 49.07
N ALA A 12 -27.34 28.30 48.24
CA ALA A 12 -28.71 28.62 48.66
C ALA A 12 -29.61 28.70 47.43
N GLU A 13 -30.80 28.12 47.60
CA GLU A 13 -31.89 27.99 46.66
C GLU A 13 -32.64 29.31 46.35
N ASP A 14 -33.42 29.24 45.26
CA ASP A 14 -34.84 29.60 45.19
C ASP A 14 -35.28 30.79 44.30
N ARG A 15 -36.43 30.54 43.64
CA ARG A 15 -37.43 31.44 43.03
C ARG A 15 -37.42 31.76 41.52
N ARG A 16 -38.25 30.96 40.83
CA ARG A 16 -39.47 31.32 40.04
C ARG A 16 -39.43 32.47 39.00
N ARG A 17 -39.95 32.11 37.80
CA ARG A 17 -40.76 32.88 36.81
C ARG A 17 -40.20 34.26 36.42
N ASP A 18 -39.88 34.55 35.17
CA ASP A 18 -40.89 34.73 34.12
C ASP A 18 -40.26 34.90 32.73
N ARG A 19 -41.12 34.64 31.75
CA ARG A 19 -41.16 34.96 30.31
C ARG A 19 -40.05 35.84 29.69
N GLY A 20 -39.65 35.42 28.50
CA GLY A 20 -39.58 36.33 27.35
C GLY A 20 -38.23 36.43 26.65
N GLY A 21 -38.16 35.84 25.45
CA GLY A 21 -37.51 36.46 24.30
C GLY A 21 -35.98 36.48 24.22
N ALA A 22 -35.52 36.49 22.97
CA ALA A 22 -34.16 36.80 22.53
C ALA A 22 -33.09 35.71 22.71
N ARG A 23 -32.80 35.05 21.57
CA ARG A 23 -31.56 34.34 21.27
C ARG A 23 -30.33 35.17 21.67
N PRO A 24 -29.33 34.60 22.35
CA PRO A 24 -27.98 35.11 22.29
C PRO A 24 -27.17 34.24 21.31
N GLY A 25 -26.61 34.90 20.29
CA GLY A 25 -25.64 34.30 19.37
C GLY A 25 -24.51 33.64 20.15
N GLY A 26 -24.30 32.35 19.88
CA GLY A 26 -23.17 31.58 20.38
C GLY A 26 -21.88 32.20 19.85
N ARG A 27 -21.25 33.02 20.68
CA ARG A 27 -19.89 33.51 20.49
C ARG A 27 -18.97 32.29 20.49
N ALA A 28 -18.36 32.02 19.35
CA ALA A 28 -17.24 31.10 19.26
C ALA A 28 -16.13 31.63 20.18
N CYS A 29 -15.95 30.96 21.32
CA CYS A 29 -14.78 31.16 22.16
C CYS A 29 -13.56 30.62 21.39
N CYS A 30 -12.90 31.51 20.64
CA CYS A 30 -11.51 31.27 20.24
C CYS A 30 -10.64 31.31 21.50
N GLY A 31 -10.50 30.15 22.12
CA GLY A 31 -9.50 29.89 23.14
C GLY A 31 -8.11 30.07 22.52
N ARG A 32 -7.46 31.17 22.89
CA ARG A 32 -6.04 31.44 22.65
C ARG A 32 -5.24 30.43 23.49
N SER A 33 -4.92 29.28 22.91
CA SER A 33 -3.85 28.41 23.39
C SER A 33 -2.97 28.02 22.20
N GLY A 34 -1.66 28.26 22.33
CA GLY A 34 -0.67 28.09 21.28
C GLY A 34 -0.41 26.63 20.94
N ASN A 35 -1.33 26.02 20.20
CA ASN A 35 -1.06 24.80 19.45
C ASN A 35 -1.37 25.07 17.99
N VAL A 36 -0.45 24.68 17.11
CA VAL A 36 -0.63 24.70 15.67
C VAL A 36 -1.75 23.72 15.35
N SER A 37 -2.98 24.21 15.39
CA SER A 37 -4.14 23.53 14.84
C SER A 37 -3.88 23.43 13.34
N THR A 38 -3.39 22.27 12.91
CA THR A 38 -3.49 21.87 11.52
C THR A 38 -4.94 22.03 11.13
N CYS A 39 -5.22 23.05 10.30
CA CYS A 39 -6.52 23.27 9.70
C CYS A 39 -6.72 22.11 8.72
N GLY A 40 -7.11 20.95 9.25
CA GLY A 40 -7.41 19.76 8.49
C GLY A 40 -8.64 20.07 7.68
N VAL A 41 -8.46 20.30 6.39
CA VAL A 41 -9.57 20.44 5.44
C VAL A 41 -10.43 19.18 5.59
N PRO A 42 -11.69 19.28 6.06
CA PRO A 42 -12.51 18.10 6.19
C PRO A 42 -12.88 17.65 4.77
N PHE A 43 -12.15 16.67 4.24
CA PHE A 43 -12.56 15.93 3.05
C PHE A 43 -13.80 15.10 3.38
N ARG A 44 -14.96 15.78 3.42
CA ARG A 44 -16.29 15.18 3.44
C ARG A 44 -16.59 14.63 2.05
N GLY A 45 -15.99 13.49 1.72
CA GLY A 45 -16.42 12.68 0.59
C GLY A 45 -17.71 11.94 0.96
N ALA A 46 -18.85 12.36 0.40
CA ALA A 46 -20.17 11.77 0.60
C ALA A 46 -20.38 10.39 -0.09
N GLY A 47 -19.30 9.77 -0.58
CA GLY A 47 -19.35 8.44 -1.22
C GLY A 47 -19.23 7.33 -0.19
N ARG A 48 -20.01 6.25 -0.36
CA ARG A 48 -19.76 5.01 0.40
C ARG A 48 -18.32 4.57 0.08
N PRO A 49 -17.50 4.21 1.09
CA PRO A 49 -16.08 3.91 0.91
C PRO A 49 -15.80 2.84 -0.16
N ARG A 50 -16.69 1.84 -0.26
CA ARG A 50 -16.64 0.80 -1.29
C ARG A 50 -16.86 1.34 -2.71
N THR A 51 -17.75 2.31 -2.88
CA THR A 51 -18.01 2.93 -4.19
C THR A 51 -16.80 3.69 -4.69
N LEU A 52 -16.09 4.40 -3.80
CA LEU A 52 -14.84 5.10 -4.15
C LEU A 52 -13.74 4.12 -4.56
N LEU A 53 -13.60 3.00 -3.86
CA LEU A 53 -12.63 1.97 -4.23
C LEU A 53 -12.96 1.33 -5.59
N LEU A 54 -14.22 0.98 -5.83
CA LEU A 54 -14.66 0.42 -7.11
C LEU A 54 -14.46 1.42 -8.26
N PHE A 55 -14.75 2.69 -8.02
CA PHE A 55 -14.49 3.75 -8.98
C PHE A 55 -12.98 3.90 -9.25
N ALA A 56 -12.15 3.90 -8.21
CA ALA A 56 -10.70 3.95 -8.32
C ALA A 56 -10.13 2.74 -9.10
N LEU A 57 -10.68 1.55 -8.88
CA LEU A 57 -10.34 0.34 -9.64
C LEU A 57 -10.72 0.48 -11.12
N GLY A 58 -11.94 0.92 -11.41
CA GLY A 58 -12.44 1.13 -12.77
C GLY A 58 -11.60 2.16 -13.53
N ILE A 59 -11.43 3.36 -12.97
CA ILE A 59 -10.64 4.42 -13.60
C ILE A 59 -9.16 4.02 -13.70
N GLY A 60 -8.62 3.37 -12.66
CA GLY A 60 -7.23 2.92 -12.62
C GLY A 60 -6.92 1.88 -13.69
N LEU A 61 -7.86 0.94 -13.93
CA LEU A 61 -7.75 -0.05 -14.99
C LEU A 61 -7.84 0.61 -16.37
N VAL A 62 -8.85 1.46 -16.60
CA VAL A 62 -9.06 2.14 -17.89
C VAL A 62 -7.85 3.01 -18.26
N VAL A 63 -7.32 3.80 -17.32
CA VAL A 63 -6.16 4.67 -17.58
C VAL A 63 -4.91 3.85 -17.91
N ARG A 64 -4.69 2.71 -17.24
CA ARG A 64 -3.56 1.81 -17.50
C ARG A 64 -3.68 1.13 -18.87
N LEU A 65 -4.86 0.59 -19.20
CA LEU A 65 -5.11 -0.02 -20.51
C LEU A 65 -5.01 0.99 -21.66
N ALA A 66 -5.54 2.21 -21.45
CA ALA A 66 -5.41 3.29 -22.42
C ALA A 66 -3.94 3.68 -22.64
N ARG A 67 -3.08 3.57 -21.61
CA ARG A 67 -1.65 3.78 -21.76
C ARG A 67 -0.95 2.66 -22.52
N VAL A 68 -1.27 1.41 -22.20
CA VAL A 68 -0.76 0.24 -22.95
C VAL A 68 -1.10 0.35 -24.44
N ALA A 69 -2.31 0.81 -24.78
CA ALA A 69 -2.74 0.98 -26.17
C ALA A 69 -2.08 2.17 -26.90
N ARG A 70 -1.64 3.21 -26.17
CA ARG A 70 -1.07 4.43 -26.75
C ARG A 70 0.44 4.40 -26.87
N ASP A 71 1.12 3.59 -26.07
CA ASP A 71 2.59 3.55 -26.02
C ASP A 71 3.11 2.35 -26.82
N PRO A 72 3.55 2.53 -28.08
CA PRO A 72 4.04 1.42 -28.89
C PRO A 72 5.43 0.95 -28.44
N LEU A 73 6.16 1.76 -27.67
CA LEU A 73 7.54 1.48 -27.30
C LEU A 73 7.62 0.68 -26.00
N VAL A 74 8.42 -0.38 -26.04
CA VAL A 74 8.79 -1.15 -24.85
C VAL A 74 9.93 -0.44 -24.14
N HIS A 75 9.93 -0.48 -22.81
CA HIS A 75 11.05 0.02 -22.02
C HIS A 75 12.36 -0.71 -22.39
N PRO A 76 13.53 -0.06 -22.34
CA PRO A 76 14.82 -0.69 -22.67
C PRO A 76 15.10 -2.01 -21.96
N ASP A 77 14.68 -2.13 -20.70
CA ASP A 77 14.87 -3.35 -19.89
C ASP A 77 13.81 -4.44 -20.17
N GLY A 78 12.73 -4.08 -20.87
CA GLY A 78 11.61 -4.97 -21.14
C GLY A 78 12.01 -6.25 -21.90
N PRO A 79 12.74 -6.17 -23.03
CA PRO A 79 13.19 -7.35 -23.77
C PRO A 79 13.91 -8.38 -22.91
N ALA A 80 14.77 -7.95 -21.99
CA ALA A 80 15.49 -8.87 -21.10
C ALA A 80 14.54 -9.68 -20.20
N TYR A 81 13.49 -9.05 -19.64
CA TYR A 81 12.47 -9.77 -18.88
C TYR A 81 11.64 -10.73 -19.74
N LEU A 82 11.36 -10.37 -20.99
CA LEU A 82 10.63 -11.21 -21.94
C LEU A 82 11.48 -12.42 -22.38
N ASP A 83 12.77 -12.24 -22.60
CA ASP A 83 13.71 -13.33 -22.92
C ASP A 83 13.78 -14.34 -21.77
N LEU A 84 13.86 -13.86 -20.52
CA LEU A 84 13.80 -14.73 -19.34
C LEU A 84 12.46 -15.44 -19.19
N ALA A 85 11.35 -14.77 -19.50
CA ALA A 85 10.02 -15.41 -19.50
C ALA A 85 9.93 -16.51 -20.58
N THR A 86 10.58 -16.31 -21.73
CA THR A 86 10.67 -17.29 -22.82
C THR A 86 11.55 -18.47 -22.42
N ALA A 87 12.71 -18.21 -21.82
CA ALA A 87 13.60 -19.25 -21.29
C ALA A 87 12.85 -20.12 -20.26
N LEU A 88 12.08 -19.48 -19.37
CA LEU A 88 11.26 -20.20 -18.39
C LEU A 88 10.18 -21.05 -19.05
N ALA A 89 9.52 -20.54 -20.10
CA ALA A 89 8.55 -21.31 -20.88
C ALA A 89 9.16 -22.52 -21.60
N ARG A 90 10.47 -22.49 -21.91
CA ARG A 90 11.24 -23.63 -22.45
C ARG A 90 11.75 -24.58 -21.36
N GLY A 91 11.52 -24.28 -20.08
CA GLY A 91 12.00 -25.07 -18.95
C GLY A 91 13.44 -24.74 -18.51
N GLU A 92 14.03 -23.66 -19.01
CA GLU A 92 15.39 -23.24 -18.67
C GLU A 92 15.41 -22.42 -17.38
N LEU A 93 15.62 -23.07 -16.23
CA LEU A 93 15.56 -22.43 -14.91
C LEU A 93 16.85 -21.69 -14.52
N MET A 94 18.01 -22.19 -14.94
CA MET A 94 19.31 -21.63 -14.56
C MET A 94 19.54 -20.18 -15.00
N PRO A 95 19.28 -19.79 -16.26
CA PRO A 95 19.45 -18.40 -16.68
C PRO A 95 18.47 -17.43 -15.97
N VAL A 96 17.32 -17.95 -15.50
CA VAL A 96 16.30 -17.15 -14.79
C VAL A 96 16.67 -16.93 -13.33
N LEU A 97 17.26 -17.93 -12.66
CA LEU A 97 17.57 -17.86 -11.24
C LEU A 97 18.94 -17.24 -10.94
N GLY A 98 19.94 -17.47 -11.80
CA GLY A 98 21.32 -16.96 -11.61
C GLY A 98 21.62 -15.66 -12.37
N GLY A 99 20.62 -15.09 -13.06
CA GLY A 99 20.79 -13.89 -13.87
C GLY A 99 20.83 -12.58 -13.08
N TYR A 100 21.19 -11.49 -13.76
CA TYR A 100 21.14 -10.13 -13.20
C TYR A 100 19.72 -9.68 -12.84
N PHE A 101 18.72 -10.16 -13.57
CA PHE A 101 17.31 -9.79 -13.40
C PHE A 101 16.59 -10.72 -12.44
N SER A 102 15.66 -10.18 -11.67
CA SER A 102 14.96 -10.93 -10.63
C SER A 102 13.91 -11.90 -11.21
N PRO A 103 13.81 -13.14 -10.71
CA PRO A 103 13.09 -14.23 -11.38
C PRO A 103 11.56 -14.16 -11.27
N LEU A 104 11.01 -13.48 -10.26
CA LEU A 104 9.57 -13.57 -9.99
C LEU A 104 8.72 -12.86 -11.06
N TYR A 105 9.22 -11.77 -11.62
CA TYR A 105 8.49 -11.04 -12.65
C TYR A 105 8.43 -11.82 -13.97
N PRO A 106 9.55 -12.30 -14.55
CA PRO A 106 9.51 -13.22 -15.70
C PRO A 106 8.63 -14.45 -15.46
N ALA A 107 8.63 -15.00 -14.25
CA ALA A 107 7.73 -16.10 -13.89
C ALA A 107 6.25 -15.73 -14.01
N ALA A 108 5.86 -14.57 -13.47
CA ALA A 108 4.50 -14.08 -13.62
C ALA A 108 4.13 -13.81 -15.09
N VAL A 109 5.05 -13.24 -15.87
CA VAL A 109 4.87 -13.01 -17.31
C VAL A 109 4.67 -14.32 -18.07
N SER A 110 5.46 -15.36 -17.78
CA SER A 110 5.34 -16.67 -18.44
C SER A 110 3.97 -17.31 -18.20
N ILE A 111 3.39 -17.16 -17.00
CA ILE A 111 2.05 -17.65 -16.66
C ILE A 111 0.99 -16.92 -17.51
N VAL A 112 1.10 -15.61 -17.66
CA VAL A 112 0.18 -14.84 -18.51
C VAL A 112 0.38 -15.19 -19.98
N ALA A 113 1.62 -15.38 -20.43
CA ALA A 113 1.93 -15.76 -21.81
C ALA A 113 1.38 -17.16 -22.17
N ALA A 114 1.28 -18.07 -21.19
CA ALA A 114 0.70 -19.41 -21.38
C ALA A 114 -0.80 -19.37 -21.80
N THR A 115 -1.46 -18.22 -21.68
CA THR A 115 -2.84 -18.03 -22.21
C THR A 115 -2.90 -17.86 -23.73
N GLY A 116 -1.75 -17.87 -24.42
CA GLY A 116 -1.65 -17.71 -25.87
C GLY A 116 -1.53 -16.25 -26.33
N LEU A 117 -1.39 -15.32 -25.39
CA LEU A 117 -1.14 -13.91 -25.69
C LEU A 117 0.30 -13.69 -26.18
N GLY A 118 0.48 -12.71 -27.07
CA GLY A 118 1.82 -12.26 -27.45
C GLY A 118 2.64 -11.86 -26.23
N LEU A 119 3.91 -12.25 -26.21
CA LEU A 119 4.79 -12.15 -25.04
C LEU A 119 4.90 -10.72 -24.48
N GLU A 120 4.98 -9.72 -25.36
CA GLU A 120 4.97 -8.30 -24.97
C GLU A 120 3.67 -7.91 -24.26
N LEU A 121 2.52 -8.29 -24.84
CA LEU A 121 1.21 -8.02 -24.26
C LEU A 121 1.06 -8.73 -22.90
N ALA A 122 1.55 -9.96 -22.78
CA ALA A 122 1.58 -10.69 -21.52
C ALA A 122 2.41 -9.96 -20.45
N GLY A 123 3.58 -9.43 -20.82
CA GLY A 123 4.42 -8.61 -19.93
C GLY A 123 3.69 -7.36 -19.44
N ARG A 124 3.11 -6.60 -20.37
CA ARG A 124 2.36 -5.38 -20.04
C ARG A 124 1.13 -5.68 -19.18
N LEU A 125 0.37 -6.72 -19.51
CA LEU A 125 -0.80 -7.12 -18.73
C LEU A 125 -0.41 -7.58 -17.33
N THR A 126 0.71 -8.27 -17.17
CA THR A 126 1.23 -8.64 -15.84
C THR A 126 1.47 -7.40 -14.98
N ALA A 127 2.09 -6.35 -15.54
CA ALA A 127 2.29 -5.08 -14.84
C ALA A 127 0.97 -4.35 -14.56
N VAL A 128 0.00 -4.37 -15.49
CA VAL A 128 -1.33 -3.78 -15.28
C VAL A 128 -2.06 -4.48 -14.15
N LEU A 129 -2.08 -5.82 -14.14
CA LEU A 129 -2.72 -6.64 -13.11
C LEU A 129 -2.09 -6.36 -11.74
N ALA A 130 -0.75 -6.32 -11.67
CA ALA A 130 -0.05 -5.94 -10.45
C ALA A 130 -0.43 -4.52 -9.99
N GLY A 131 -0.43 -3.55 -10.89
CA GLY A 131 -0.77 -2.16 -10.61
C GLY A 131 -2.23 -1.92 -10.19
N VAL A 132 -3.17 -2.73 -10.69
CA VAL A 132 -4.57 -2.70 -10.27
C VAL A 132 -4.75 -3.39 -8.91
N ALA A 133 -4.06 -4.52 -8.69
CA ALA A 133 -4.03 -5.21 -7.40
C ALA A 133 -3.41 -4.37 -6.26
N LEU A 134 -2.54 -3.41 -6.60
CA LEU A 134 -1.99 -2.45 -5.65
C LEU A 134 -3.07 -1.56 -5.00
N LEU A 135 -4.08 -1.15 -5.76
CA LEU A 135 -5.09 -0.18 -5.31
C LEU A 135 -5.86 -0.61 -4.05
N PRO A 136 -6.45 -1.83 -3.97
CA PRO A 136 -7.13 -2.27 -2.75
C PRO A 136 -6.17 -2.43 -1.57
N LEU A 137 -4.90 -2.77 -1.81
CA LEU A 137 -3.89 -2.88 -0.75
C LEU A 137 -3.54 -1.50 -0.19
N VAL A 138 -3.26 -0.51 -1.06
CA VAL A 138 -3.01 0.88 -0.68
C VAL A 138 -4.19 1.45 0.08
N TYR A 139 -5.42 1.23 -0.40
CA TYR A 139 -6.63 1.64 0.28
C TYR A 139 -6.71 1.03 1.69
N SER A 140 -6.45 -0.28 1.82
CA SER A 140 -6.51 -0.98 3.11
C SER A 140 -5.44 -0.50 4.09
N VAL A 141 -4.22 -0.23 3.61
CA VAL A 141 -3.12 0.33 4.41
C VAL A 141 -3.47 1.76 4.84
N ALA A 142 -3.89 2.62 3.91
CA ALA A 142 -4.27 4.00 4.19
C ALA A 142 -5.44 4.08 5.18
N ARG A 143 -6.44 3.20 5.03
CA ARG A 143 -7.59 3.11 5.94
C ARG A 143 -7.18 2.82 7.38
N ARG A 144 -6.20 1.94 7.58
CA ARG A 144 -5.67 1.59 8.90
C ARG A 144 -4.82 2.70 9.52
N LEU A 145 -4.15 3.50 8.71
CA LEU A 145 -3.22 4.53 9.17
C LEU A 145 -3.87 5.92 9.34
N LEU A 146 -4.76 6.29 8.42
CA LEU A 146 -5.30 7.64 8.25
C LEU A 146 -6.83 7.70 8.36
N GLY A 147 -7.50 6.54 8.45
CA GLY A 147 -8.96 6.45 8.49
C GLY A 147 -9.63 6.38 7.11
N GLU A 148 -10.96 6.22 7.13
CA GLU A 148 -11.78 5.92 5.94
C GLU A 148 -11.75 7.01 4.87
N SER A 149 -11.92 8.27 5.30
CA SER A 149 -12.01 9.42 4.39
C SER A 149 -10.70 9.66 3.65
N ALA A 150 -9.58 9.58 4.38
CA ALA A 150 -8.25 9.73 3.78
C ALA A 150 -7.94 8.58 2.83
N ALA A 151 -8.31 7.34 3.16
CA ALA A 151 -8.08 6.18 2.30
C ALA A 151 -8.75 6.29 0.93
N GLY A 152 -9.99 6.81 0.89
CA GLY A 152 -10.70 7.08 -0.35
C GLY A 152 -9.95 8.06 -1.24
N ALA A 153 -9.46 9.17 -0.67
CA ALA A 153 -8.65 10.13 -1.42
C ALA A 153 -7.31 9.53 -1.88
N THR A 154 -6.60 8.80 -1.01
CA THR A 154 -5.31 8.17 -1.32
C THR A 154 -5.42 7.19 -2.48
N VAL A 155 -6.45 6.32 -2.50
CA VAL A 155 -6.61 5.34 -3.58
C VAL A 155 -7.00 6.00 -4.92
N LEU A 156 -7.80 7.08 -4.89
CA LEU A 156 -8.12 7.83 -6.09
C LEU A 156 -6.88 8.50 -6.69
N VAL A 157 -6.06 9.14 -5.86
CA VAL A 157 -4.78 9.71 -6.29
C VAL A 157 -3.88 8.61 -6.85
N ALA A 158 -3.73 7.48 -6.15
CA ALA A 158 -2.92 6.36 -6.61
C ALA A 158 -3.42 5.74 -7.94
N ALA A 159 -4.74 5.78 -8.20
CA ALA A 159 -5.32 5.25 -9.42
C ALA A 159 -4.88 6.03 -10.67
N VAL A 160 -4.75 7.35 -10.55
CA VAL A 160 -4.42 8.27 -11.68
C VAL A 160 -2.99 8.82 -11.65
N GLN A 161 -2.23 8.56 -10.58
CA GLN A 161 -0.88 9.08 -10.41
C GLN A 161 0.02 8.69 -11.60
N PRO A 162 0.60 9.66 -12.34
CA PRO A 162 1.30 9.39 -13.60
C PRO A 162 2.44 8.37 -13.49
N ALA A 163 3.22 8.42 -12.40
CA ALA A 163 4.32 7.50 -12.17
C ALA A 163 3.85 6.05 -11.96
N LEU A 164 2.77 5.84 -11.21
CA LEU A 164 2.18 4.52 -10.98
C LEU A 164 1.55 3.97 -12.25
N VAL A 165 0.86 4.82 -13.02
CA VAL A 165 0.27 4.41 -14.30
C VAL A 165 1.36 4.04 -15.30
N LYS A 166 2.42 4.84 -15.43
CA LYS A 166 3.53 4.57 -16.36
C LYS A 166 4.23 3.25 -16.02
N SER A 167 4.60 3.06 -14.77
CA SER A 167 5.23 1.81 -14.32
C SER A 167 4.31 0.59 -14.48
N SER A 168 3.00 0.76 -14.32
CA SER A 168 2.02 -0.34 -14.49
C SER A 168 1.65 -0.64 -15.95
N ALA A 169 2.16 0.13 -16.91
CA ALA A 169 1.90 -0.08 -18.34
C ALA A 169 3.12 -0.63 -19.09
N GLN A 170 4.29 -0.63 -18.46
CA GLN A 170 5.55 -1.10 -19.05
C GLN A 170 5.94 -2.47 -18.48
N VAL A 171 6.78 -3.20 -19.21
CA VAL A 171 7.24 -4.56 -18.84
C VAL A 171 8.32 -4.46 -17.75
N LEU A 172 7.90 -4.09 -16.53
CA LEU A 172 8.78 -3.72 -15.42
C LEU A 172 8.34 -4.39 -14.11
N PRO A 173 9.27 -4.90 -13.28
CA PRO A 173 8.96 -5.59 -12.03
C PRO A 173 8.50 -4.65 -10.89
N GLU A 174 8.72 -3.35 -11.01
CA GLU A 174 8.44 -2.31 -10.01
C GLU A 174 7.04 -2.42 -9.44
N THR A 175 6.06 -2.67 -10.30
CA THR A 175 4.66 -2.69 -9.92
C THR A 175 4.31 -3.96 -9.17
N LEU A 176 4.87 -5.10 -9.58
CA LEU A 176 4.75 -6.36 -8.84
C LEU A 176 5.40 -6.25 -7.46
N ALA A 177 6.63 -5.72 -7.40
CA ALA A 177 7.34 -5.50 -6.14
C ALA A 177 6.57 -4.54 -5.21
N GLY A 178 6.03 -3.44 -5.74
CA GLY A 178 5.21 -2.49 -5.00
C GLY A 178 3.92 -3.11 -4.44
N THR A 179 3.25 -3.97 -5.20
CA THR A 179 2.05 -4.70 -4.75
C THR A 179 2.38 -5.68 -3.64
N LEU A 180 3.47 -6.44 -3.77
CA LEU A 180 3.95 -7.36 -2.72
C LEU A 180 4.34 -6.60 -1.44
N LEU A 181 5.01 -5.46 -1.57
CA LEU A 181 5.35 -4.57 -0.46
C LEU A 181 4.10 -4.03 0.26
N ALA A 182 3.09 -3.58 -0.50
CA ALA A 182 1.83 -3.11 0.08
C ALA A 182 1.10 -4.24 0.83
N GLY A 183 1.13 -5.46 0.28
CA GLY A 183 0.64 -6.67 0.94
C GLY A 183 1.38 -6.96 2.24
N TRP A 184 2.71 -6.87 2.22
CA TRP A 184 3.56 -7.07 3.39
C TRP A 184 3.22 -6.08 4.51
N LEU A 185 3.11 -4.78 4.17
CA LEU A 185 2.69 -3.74 5.09
C LEU A 185 1.29 -4.01 5.68
N LEU A 186 0.35 -4.45 4.85
CA LEU A 186 -1.00 -4.78 5.30
C LEU A 186 -1.01 -5.94 6.29
N VAL A 187 -0.25 -7.01 6.03
CA VAL A 187 -0.11 -8.16 6.94
C VAL A 187 0.47 -7.73 8.29
N LEU A 188 1.52 -6.89 8.28
CA LEU A 188 2.11 -6.37 9.52
C LEU A 188 1.15 -5.52 10.36
N ARG A 189 0.12 -4.96 9.72
CA ARG A 189 -0.89 -4.09 10.35
C ARG A 189 -2.22 -4.80 10.62
N THR A 190 -2.39 -6.05 10.21
CA THR A 190 -3.68 -6.75 10.29
C THR A 190 -4.00 -7.28 11.69
N GLU A 191 -3.02 -7.84 12.38
CA GLU A 191 -3.20 -8.46 13.69
C GLU A 191 -2.22 -7.87 14.72
N ARG A 192 -2.63 -7.81 16.00
CA ARG A 192 -1.72 -7.47 17.11
C ARG A 192 -0.48 -8.39 17.11
N ASP A 193 -0.69 -9.64 16.71
CA ASP A 193 0.36 -10.67 16.68
C ASP A 193 1.03 -10.87 15.32
N GLY A 194 0.45 -10.32 14.25
CA GLY A 194 0.90 -10.51 12.87
C GLY A 194 0.84 -11.98 12.43
N ARG A 195 0.84 -12.21 11.12
CA ARG A 195 1.13 -13.55 10.56
C ARG A 195 2.59 -13.55 10.11
N PRO A 196 3.54 -13.91 11.00
CA PRO A 196 4.97 -13.75 10.72
C PRO A 196 5.39 -14.55 9.48
N ALA A 197 4.87 -15.77 9.30
CA ALA A 197 5.15 -16.59 8.13
C ALA A 197 4.69 -15.93 6.83
N THR A 198 3.46 -15.39 6.76
CA THR A 198 2.97 -14.74 5.53
C THR A 198 3.70 -13.42 5.27
N ALA A 199 4.09 -12.68 6.31
CA ALA A 199 4.95 -11.50 6.15
C ALA A 199 6.35 -11.92 5.65
N GLY A 200 6.90 -13.03 6.13
CA GLY A 200 8.17 -13.57 5.64
C GLY A 200 8.10 -13.95 4.17
N MET A 201 7.05 -14.70 3.78
CA MET A 201 6.79 -15.08 2.39
C MET A 201 6.69 -13.86 1.47
N LEU A 202 5.93 -12.83 1.87
CA LEU A 202 5.79 -11.61 1.08
C LEU A 202 7.12 -10.85 0.96
N ALA A 203 7.92 -10.79 2.02
CA ALA A 203 9.25 -10.18 1.97
C ALA A 203 10.19 -10.92 1.02
N GLY A 204 10.22 -12.25 1.10
CA GLY A 204 10.97 -13.09 0.15
C GLY A 204 10.48 -12.93 -1.29
N ALA A 205 9.16 -12.88 -1.50
CA ALA A 205 8.60 -12.63 -2.82
C ALA A 205 8.95 -11.23 -3.35
N THR A 206 8.95 -10.20 -2.51
CA THR A 206 9.40 -8.87 -2.92
C THR A 206 10.87 -8.89 -3.33
N TYR A 207 11.74 -9.64 -2.62
CA TYR A 207 13.14 -9.82 -3.02
C TYR A 207 13.28 -10.52 -4.38
N LEU A 208 12.50 -11.57 -4.63
CA LEU A 208 12.50 -12.25 -5.93
C LEU A 208 11.91 -11.39 -7.06
N ALA A 209 11.08 -10.39 -6.76
CA ALA A 209 10.65 -9.40 -7.74
C ALA A 209 11.71 -8.32 -7.96
N ARG A 210 12.40 -7.91 -6.89
CA ARG A 210 13.39 -6.84 -6.87
C ARG A 210 14.35 -7.01 -5.69
N PRO A 211 15.68 -6.95 -5.89
CA PRO A 211 16.66 -7.25 -4.85
C PRO A 211 16.57 -6.27 -3.66
N GLU A 212 16.06 -5.05 -3.86
CA GLU A 212 15.84 -4.07 -2.80
C GLU A 212 14.85 -4.57 -1.73
N GLY A 213 14.01 -5.56 -2.07
CA GLY A 213 13.12 -6.25 -1.14
C GLY A 213 13.84 -6.94 0.03
N VAL A 214 15.16 -7.17 -0.08
CA VAL A 214 15.99 -7.68 1.04
C VAL A 214 15.88 -6.81 2.29
N MET A 215 15.64 -5.50 2.12
CA MET A 215 15.49 -4.54 3.23
C MET A 215 14.27 -4.82 4.11
N LEU A 216 13.29 -5.60 3.62
CA LEU A 216 12.14 -5.98 4.41
C LEU A 216 12.49 -7.00 5.50
N VAL A 217 13.52 -7.82 5.29
CA VAL A 217 13.97 -8.85 6.25
C VAL A 217 14.37 -8.23 7.60
N PRO A 218 15.32 -7.27 7.68
CA PRO A 218 15.68 -6.65 8.95
C PRO A 218 14.50 -5.87 9.57
N LEU A 219 13.66 -5.23 8.77
CA LEU A 219 12.47 -4.50 9.26
C LEU A 219 11.44 -5.45 9.89
N GLY A 220 11.20 -6.61 9.28
CA GLY A 220 10.32 -7.64 9.83
C GLY A 220 10.88 -8.26 11.10
N LEU A 221 12.19 -8.58 11.13
CA LEU A 221 12.87 -9.06 12.33
C LEU A 221 12.78 -8.06 13.48
N TRP A 222 13.01 -6.77 13.22
CA TRP A 222 12.87 -5.72 14.22
C TRP A 222 11.44 -5.64 14.77
N ARG A 223 10.42 -5.78 13.92
CA ARG A 223 9.00 -5.78 14.33
C ARG A 223 8.65 -6.97 15.22
N PHE A 224 9.28 -8.14 15.01
CA PHE A 224 9.07 -9.36 15.78
C PHE A 224 10.14 -9.62 16.85
N ARG A 225 11.06 -8.67 17.12
CA ARG A 225 12.20 -8.85 18.04
C ARG A 225 11.83 -9.27 19.46
N ARG A 226 10.63 -8.91 19.92
CA ARG A 226 10.10 -9.28 21.25
C ARG A 226 9.51 -10.69 21.29
N ARG A 227 9.47 -11.39 20.16
CA ARG A 227 8.85 -12.71 19.99
C ARG A 227 9.75 -13.62 19.14
N PRO A 228 10.64 -14.41 19.77
CA PRO A 228 11.65 -15.18 19.04
C PRO A 228 11.03 -16.20 18.08
N ARG A 229 9.94 -16.87 18.47
CA ARG A 229 9.21 -17.79 17.58
C ARG A 229 8.63 -17.08 16.34
N GLY A 230 8.11 -15.86 16.51
CA GLY A 230 7.59 -15.07 15.40
C GLY A 230 8.70 -14.57 14.47
N ALA A 231 9.82 -14.12 15.02
CA ALA A 231 11.00 -13.74 14.24
C ALA A 231 11.58 -14.93 13.46
N LEU A 232 11.65 -16.12 14.09
CA LEU A 232 12.11 -17.34 13.44
C LEU A 232 11.19 -17.76 12.29
N LEU A 233 9.87 -17.77 12.50
CA LEU A 233 8.90 -18.09 11.44
C LEU A 233 8.96 -17.10 10.28
N TYR A 234 9.13 -15.80 10.58
CA TYR A 234 9.30 -14.76 9.58
C TYR A 234 10.57 -14.99 8.75
N LEU A 235 11.71 -15.22 9.41
CA LEU A 235 13.00 -15.45 8.76
C LEU A 235 12.99 -16.73 7.94
N ALA A 236 12.51 -17.84 8.51
CA ALA A 236 12.43 -19.13 7.84
C ALA A 236 11.56 -19.03 6.58
N ALA A 237 10.40 -18.37 6.66
CA ALA A 237 9.52 -18.18 5.52
C ALA A 237 10.13 -17.26 4.45
N ALA A 238 10.84 -16.20 4.84
CA ALA A 238 11.54 -15.33 3.91
C ALA A 238 12.67 -16.09 3.19
N LEU A 239 13.53 -16.78 3.94
CA LEU A 239 14.63 -17.56 3.39
C LEU A 239 14.15 -18.71 2.50
N LEU A 240 13.06 -19.39 2.87
CA LEU A 240 12.46 -20.45 2.05
C LEU A 240 12.05 -19.91 0.67
N VAL A 241 11.44 -18.71 0.62
CA VAL A 241 11.05 -18.09 -0.65
C VAL A 241 12.27 -17.55 -1.39
N MET A 242 13.29 -17.03 -0.71
CA MET A 242 14.52 -16.54 -1.33
C MET A 242 15.44 -17.68 -1.83
N ALA A 243 15.29 -18.90 -1.30
CA ALA A 243 16.19 -20.02 -1.53
C ALA A 243 16.49 -20.30 -3.02
N PRO A 244 15.51 -20.28 -3.95
CA PRO A 244 15.80 -20.55 -5.37
C PRO A 244 16.81 -19.59 -5.97
N ALA A 245 16.79 -18.31 -5.57
CA ALA A 245 17.75 -17.31 -6.04
C ALA A 245 19.09 -17.42 -5.32
N LEU A 246 19.07 -17.73 -4.02
CA LEU A 246 20.29 -17.88 -3.22
C LEU A 246 21.13 -19.11 -3.60
N VAL A 247 20.49 -20.19 -4.02
CA VAL A 247 21.16 -21.43 -4.45
C VAL A 247 21.75 -21.31 -5.86
N ALA A 248 21.22 -20.39 -6.67
CA ALA A 248 21.68 -20.14 -8.04
C ALA A 248 22.80 -19.08 -8.12
N LEU A 249 23.19 -18.49 -6.98
CA LEU A 249 24.29 -17.53 -6.81
C LEU A 249 25.62 -18.25 -6.61
#